data_AF-A0A502GXK9-F1
#
_entry.id   AF-A0A502GXK9-F1
#
_cell.length_a   1.000
_cell.length_b   1.000
_cell.length_c   1.000
_cell.angle_alpha   90.00
_cell.angle_beta   90.00
_cell.angle_gamma   90.00
#
_symmetry.space_group_name_H-M   'P 1'
#
loop_
_entity.id
_entity.type
_entity.pdbx_description
1 polymer ?
#
loop_
_entity_poly.entity_id
_entity_poly.type
_entity_poly.pdbx_seq_one_letter_code
_entity_poly.pdbx_strand_id
1 'polypeptide(L)'
;MPARAQQPQFTVRNLHLPKELAYYDNQFSGLAASADKLYLLSESRLQDKAEAKLYSVRLADLDRQLADTAYVLPYQKLPIAGLPALRDRMAAAGQRYEGLEAMLLVQNVVYLSVETDTPSPLCYLLKGQLRADAVVLDTTFLLPLAKPLAADGSHIYNAGFEALAEANKQVLAFFEYNSFPGQNSIYELTDKHLSSASAPSKLPLDQLPFRITDMTAAGKNRFTALNYFFKGEGGDAIYRTPASDLPNAQLIRGLGDYKNYARLLTIELKDNKLTWQPLWEFPEQYRGYNWEGIAAYKGGYFVINDKYTPSRPYQTTLLYLQPTK
;
A
#
# COMPACT_ATOMS: atom_id res chain seq x y z
N MET A 1 -18.07 -14.85 4.18
CA MET A 1 -17.20 -14.31 5.25
C MET A 1 -17.93 -13.16 5.93
N PRO A 2 -17.78 -12.92 7.25
CA PRO A 2 -18.36 -11.73 7.87
C PRO A 2 -17.75 -10.46 7.27
N ALA A 3 -18.55 -9.41 7.08
CA ALA A 3 -18.06 -8.13 6.54
C ALA A 3 -17.54 -7.16 7.63
N ARG A 4 -17.92 -7.38 8.89
CA ARG A 4 -17.47 -6.60 10.04
C ARG A 4 -16.47 -7.37 10.88
N ALA A 5 -15.58 -6.65 11.53
CA ALA A 5 -14.60 -7.21 12.46
C ALA A 5 -15.27 -7.67 13.77
N GLN A 6 -14.78 -8.76 14.35
CA GLN A 6 -15.26 -9.31 15.64
C GLN A 6 -14.22 -9.19 16.78
N GLN A 7 -13.28 -8.23 16.69
CA GLN A 7 -12.09 -7.95 17.53
C GLN A 7 -10.78 -8.62 17.04
N PRO A 8 -9.59 -8.03 17.25
CA PRO A 8 -9.09 -7.20 18.37
C PRO A 8 -9.55 -5.73 18.38
N GLN A 9 -9.54 -5.08 19.55
CA GLN A 9 -9.68 -3.62 19.65
C GLN A 9 -8.29 -2.98 19.59
N PHE A 10 -8.11 -1.99 18.73
CA PHE A 10 -6.94 -1.10 18.77
C PHE A 10 -7.36 0.26 19.33
N THR A 11 -6.52 0.84 20.18
CA THR A 11 -6.60 2.26 20.53
C THR A 11 -5.75 3.05 19.55
N VAL A 12 -6.28 4.15 19.02
CA VAL A 12 -5.57 5.00 18.08
C VAL A 12 -4.73 6.04 18.81
N ARG A 13 -3.44 6.10 18.51
CA ARG A 13 -2.49 7.11 19.00
C ARG A 13 -1.98 7.93 17.80
N ASN A 14 -2.12 9.24 17.83
CA ASN A 14 -1.54 10.11 16.80
C ASN A 14 -0.05 10.35 17.10
N LEU A 15 0.78 10.33 16.06
CA LEU A 15 2.18 10.73 16.08
C LEU A 15 2.34 12.03 15.28
N HIS A 16 3.07 12.99 15.84
CA HIS A 16 3.28 14.28 15.20
C HIS A 16 4.49 14.19 14.27
N LEU A 17 4.22 14.19 12.97
CA LEU A 17 5.27 14.21 11.95
C LEU A 17 5.95 15.59 11.90
N PRO A 18 7.28 15.64 11.66
CA PRO A 18 7.99 16.87 11.35
C PRO A 18 7.40 17.57 10.13
N LYS A 19 7.55 18.91 10.04
CA LYS A 19 6.94 19.73 8.99
C LYS A 19 7.16 19.21 7.57
N GLU A 20 8.34 18.69 7.27
CA GLU A 20 8.64 18.13 5.94
C GLU A 20 7.82 16.85 5.65
N LEU A 21 7.69 15.96 6.63
CA LEU A 21 6.93 14.72 6.47
C LEU A 21 5.41 14.98 6.49
N ALA A 22 4.96 15.99 7.23
CA ALA A 22 3.54 16.40 7.29
C ALA A 22 3.10 17.26 6.10
N TYR A 23 4.03 17.69 5.24
CA TYR A 23 3.76 18.65 4.18
C TYR A 23 2.79 18.09 3.15
N TYR A 24 1.77 18.87 2.78
CA TYR A 24 0.65 18.37 1.97
C TYR A 24 1.02 18.00 0.53
N ASP A 25 2.15 18.45 -0.03
CA ASP A 25 2.58 17.95 -1.35
C ASP A 25 3.44 16.68 -1.25
N ASN A 26 3.80 16.25 -0.04
CA ASN A 26 4.55 15.03 0.18
C ASN A 26 3.59 13.85 0.31
N GLN A 27 3.35 13.17 -0.81
CA GLN A 27 2.51 11.98 -0.89
C GLN A 27 3.30 10.71 -0.55
N PHE A 28 2.63 9.75 0.09
CA PHE A 28 3.20 8.50 0.57
C PHE A 28 2.35 7.32 0.14
N SER A 29 3.01 6.23 -0.25
CA SER A 29 2.41 5.03 -0.84
C SER A 29 2.94 3.73 -0.22
N GLY A 30 3.36 3.78 1.05
CA GLY A 30 3.71 2.57 1.75
C GLY A 30 4.58 2.77 2.97
N LEU A 31 4.46 1.84 3.90
CA LEU A 31 5.33 1.74 5.08
C LEU A 31 6.05 0.40 5.11
N ALA A 32 7.26 0.40 5.65
CA ALA A 32 7.91 -0.85 6.06
C ALA A 32 8.65 -0.64 7.38
N ALA A 33 8.46 -1.57 8.32
CA ALA A 33 9.30 -1.66 9.51
C ALA A 33 10.39 -2.71 9.25
N SER A 34 11.66 -2.31 9.37
CA SER A 34 12.79 -3.24 9.23
C SER A 34 13.95 -2.80 10.12
N ALA A 35 14.59 -3.77 10.77
CA ALA A 35 15.58 -3.55 11.82
C ALA A 35 15.04 -2.59 12.90
N ASP A 36 15.68 -1.44 13.10
CA ASP A 36 15.35 -0.44 14.11
C ASP A 36 14.64 0.80 13.54
N LYS A 37 14.15 0.75 12.29
CA LYS A 37 13.57 1.89 11.58
C LYS A 37 12.19 1.58 10.98
N LEU A 38 11.35 2.62 10.95
CA LEU A 38 10.18 2.73 10.10
C LEU A 38 10.58 3.50 8.84
N TYR A 39 10.28 2.95 7.68
CA TYR A 39 10.52 3.55 6.36
C TYR A 39 9.19 4.00 5.76
N LEU A 40 9.19 5.21 5.18
CA LEU A 40 8.01 5.83 4.59
C LEU A 40 8.32 6.13 3.11
N LEU A 41 7.70 5.41 2.20
CA LEU A 41 7.90 5.55 0.75
C LEU A 41 7.18 6.80 0.26
N SER A 42 7.90 7.72 -0.38
CA SER A 42 7.25 8.79 -1.14
C SER A 42 6.84 8.28 -2.52
N GLU A 43 5.62 8.63 -2.95
CA GLU A 43 5.11 8.28 -4.29
C GLU A 43 6.01 8.78 -5.42
N SER A 44 6.81 9.82 -5.18
CA SER A 44 7.76 10.34 -6.18
C SER A 44 7.08 10.71 -7.51
N ARG A 45 5.83 11.20 -7.42
CA ARG A 45 4.94 11.42 -8.55
C ARG A 45 5.54 12.32 -9.64
N LEU A 46 5.32 11.91 -10.89
CA LEU A 46 5.77 12.67 -12.06
C LEU A 46 5.09 14.04 -12.15
N GLN A 47 3.77 14.08 -11.97
CA GLN A 47 2.96 15.29 -12.14
C GLN A 47 3.33 16.40 -11.15
N ASP A 48 3.80 16.02 -9.95
CA ASP A 48 4.19 16.93 -8.89
C ASP A 48 5.68 17.31 -8.97
N LYS A 49 6.42 16.74 -9.94
CA LYS A 49 7.89 16.82 -10.01
C LYS A 49 8.55 16.43 -8.68
N ALA A 50 7.96 15.44 -8.00
CA ALA A 50 8.40 15.06 -6.66
C ALA A 50 9.79 14.40 -6.71
N GLU A 51 10.58 14.70 -5.68
CA GLU A 51 11.88 14.07 -5.45
C GLU A 51 11.70 12.56 -5.21
N ALA A 52 12.54 11.74 -5.83
CA ALA A 52 12.57 10.30 -5.59
C ALA A 52 13.25 10.01 -4.25
N LYS A 53 12.47 9.68 -3.22
CA LYS A 53 12.99 9.54 -1.85
C LYS A 53 12.22 8.55 -0.99
N LEU A 54 12.93 8.05 0.00
CA LEU A 54 12.42 7.28 1.13
C LEU A 54 12.75 8.06 2.40
N TYR A 55 11.83 8.16 3.35
CA TYR A 55 12.17 8.65 4.68
C TYR A 55 12.38 7.49 5.64
N SER A 56 13.20 7.69 6.66
CA SER A 56 13.28 6.76 7.77
C SER A 56 13.25 7.48 9.12
N VAL A 57 12.58 6.86 10.08
CA VAL A 57 12.49 7.29 11.48
C VAL A 57 12.87 6.09 12.35
N ARG A 58 13.67 6.29 13.40
CA ARG A 58 13.98 5.18 14.31
C ARG A 58 12.75 4.80 15.12
N LEU A 59 12.53 3.49 15.28
CA LEU A 59 11.41 2.96 16.06
C LEU A 59 11.48 3.41 17.53
N ALA A 60 12.69 3.56 18.08
CA ALA A 60 12.90 4.10 19.42
C ALA A 60 12.48 5.58 19.56
N ASP A 61 12.60 6.38 18.49
CA ASP A 61 12.13 7.77 18.49
C ASP A 61 10.59 7.83 18.44
N LEU A 62 9.96 6.91 17.71
CA LEU A 62 8.50 6.74 17.71
C LEU A 62 7.99 6.30 19.08
N ASP A 63 8.65 5.33 19.74
CA ASP A 63 8.33 4.95 21.12
C ASP A 63 8.41 6.14 22.08
N ARG A 64 9.47 6.96 21.94
CA ARG A 64 9.65 8.16 22.75
C ARG A 64 8.53 9.15 22.52
N GLN A 65 8.12 9.39 21.28
CA GLN A 65 6.99 10.29 21.00
C GLN A 65 5.65 9.75 21.50
N LEU A 66 5.46 8.42 21.48
CA LEU A 66 4.27 7.80 22.09
C LEU A 66 4.20 8.07 23.60
N ALA A 67 5.33 8.18 24.29
CA ALA A 67 5.40 8.49 25.72
C ALA A 67 5.40 10.00 26.02
N ASP A 68 6.00 10.80 25.14
CA ASP A 68 6.15 12.25 25.24
C ASP A 68 5.76 12.90 23.91
N THR A 69 4.52 13.40 23.84
CA THR A 69 3.97 13.96 22.60
C THR A 69 4.63 15.27 22.17
N ALA A 70 5.45 15.90 23.03
CA ALA A 70 6.25 17.07 22.70
C ALA A 70 7.59 16.71 22.04
N TYR A 71 7.99 15.43 22.05
CA TYR A 71 9.20 14.98 21.38
C TYR A 71 9.11 15.18 19.87
N VAL A 72 10.08 15.88 19.30
CA VAL A 72 10.18 16.09 17.85
C VAL A 72 10.91 14.91 17.22
N LEU A 73 10.24 14.19 16.32
CA LEU A 73 10.81 13.03 15.65
C LEU A 73 11.99 13.43 14.75
N PRO A 74 13.20 12.92 15.01
CA PRO A 74 14.27 12.96 14.04
C PRO A 74 13.92 12.05 12.85
N TYR A 75 14.30 12.47 11.65
CA TYR A 75 14.15 11.66 10.45
C TYR A 75 15.40 11.76 9.58
N GLN A 76 15.56 10.77 8.72
CA GLN A 76 16.56 10.76 7.66
C GLN A 76 15.84 10.68 6.32
N LYS A 77 16.20 11.55 5.39
CA LYS A 77 15.82 11.44 3.99
C LYS A 77 16.87 10.62 3.24
N LEU A 78 16.42 9.62 2.50
CA LEU A 78 17.23 8.72 1.70
C LEU A 78 16.84 8.93 0.22
N PRO A 79 17.72 9.47 -0.65
CA PRO A 79 17.44 9.55 -2.07
C PRO A 79 17.28 8.15 -2.69
N ILE A 80 16.40 8.03 -3.68
CA ILE A 80 16.24 6.83 -4.51
C ILE A 80 17.03 7.05 -5.81
N ALA A 81 18.23 6.48 -5.88
CA ALA A 81 19.08 6.54 -7.06
C ALA A 81 18.68 5.49 -8.11
N GLY A 82 18.85 5.84 -9.39
CA GLY A 82 18.58 4.95 -10.53
C GLY A 82 17.15 5.01 -11.09
N LEU A 83 16.20 5.62 -10.36
CA LEU A 83 14.81 5.77 -10.84
C LEU A 83 14.69 6.52 -12.18
N PRO A 84 15.44 7.61 -12.46
CA PRO A 84 15.38 8.28 -13.75
C PRO A 84 15.71 7.36 -14.94
N ALA A 85 16.77 6.55 -14.82
CA ALA A 85 17.16 5.61 -15.88
C ALA A 85 16.10 4.52 -16.12
N LEU A 86 15.43 4.06 -15.07
CA LEU A 86 14.32 3.11 -15.18
C LEU A 86 13.09 3.75 -15.82
N ARG A 87 12.78 5.00 -15.50
CA ARG A 87 11.71 5.78 -16.15
C ARG A 87 11.96 5.97 -17.63
N ASP A 88 13.20 6.27 -18.03
CA ASP A 88 13.58 6.39 -19.43
C ASP A 88 13.36 5.06 -20.19
N ARG A 89 13.65 3.92 -19.54
CA ARG A 89 13.38 2.59 -20.11
C ARG A 89 11.88 2.32 -20.27
N MET A 90 11.05 2.72 -19.30
CA MET A 90 9.59 2.61 -19.42
C MET A 90 9.05 3.47 -20.58
N ALA A 91 9.52 4.72 -20.66
CA ALA A 91 9.15 5.64 -21.73
C ALA A 91 9.57 5.12 -23.11
N ALA A 92 10.76 4.54 -23.24
CA ALA A 92 11.22 3.88 -24.46
C ALA A 92 10.35 2.67 -24.87
N ALA A 93 9.67 2.03 -23.91
CA ALA A 93 8.68 0.99 -24.14
C ALA A 93 7.24 1.52 -24.33
N GLY A 94 7.08 2.84 -24.47
CA GLY A 94 5.78 3.49 -24.65
C GLY A 94 4.89 3.47 -23.39
N GLN A 95 5.45 3.22 -22.21
CA GLN A 95 4.72 3.28 -20.95
C GLN A 95 4.99 4.61 -20.23
N ARG A 96 3.98 5.14 -19.56
CA ARG A 96 4.09 6.42 -18.84
C ARG A 96 4.08 6.21 -17.33
N TYR A 97 5.23 6.42 -16.70
CA TYR A 97 5.38 6.43 -15.24
C TYR A 97 4.51 7.51 -14.58
N GLU A 98 3.82 7.16 -13.49
CA GLU A 98 3.06 8.12 -12.67
C GLU A 98 3.64 8.27 -11.27
N GLY A 99 3.87 7.15 -10.57
CA GLY A 99 4.31 7.12 -9.17
C GLY A 99 4.89 5.77 -8.76
N LEU A 100 5.50 5.73 -7.58
CA LEU A 100 5.83 4.50 -6.84
C LEU A 100 4.65 4.20 -5.91
N GLU A 101 4.17 2.96 -5.88
CA GLU A 101 2.89 2.65 -5.20
C GLU A 101 2.97 1.64 -4.05
N ALA A 102 4.10 0.94 -3.91
CA ALA A 102 4.25 -0.05 -2.86
C ALA A 102 5.72 -0.30 -2.59
N MET A 103 6.03 -0.72 -1.35
CA MET A 103 7.38 -1.09 -0.94
C MET A 103 7.36 -2.43 -0.19
N LEU A 104 8.31 -3.29 -0.52
CA LEU A 104 8.66 -4.45 0.28
C LEU A 104 10.16 -4.43 0.60
N LEU A 105 10.50 -4.56 1.88
CA LEU A 105 11.87 -4.72 2.35
C LEU A 105 12.09 -6.17 2.80
N VAL A 106 12.97 -6.89 2.11
CA VAL A 106 13.46 -8.21 2.51
C VAL A 106 14.94 -8.07 2.86
N GLN A 107 15.24 -8.01 4.15
CA GLN A 107 16.57 -7.64 4.65
C GLN A 107 16.99 -6.27 4.13
N ASN A 108 18.01 -6.20 3.27
CA ASN A 108 18.48 -5.00 2.59
C ASN A 108 18.04 -4.91 1.12
N VAL A 109 17.28 -5.88 0.61
CA VAL A 109 16.68 -5.82 -0.72
C VAL A 109 15.41 -4.99 -0.63
N VAL A 110 15.25 -4.03 -1.55
CA VAL A 110 14.00 -3.30 -1.72
C VAL A 110 13.33 -3.68 -3.02
N TYR A 111 12.04 -3.91 -2.95
CA TYR A 111 11.15 -4.06 -4.09
C TYR A 111 10.17 -2.90 -4.08
N LEU A 112 9.98 -2.27 -5.24
CA LEU A 112 9.03 -1.15 -5.40
C LEU A 112 8.11 -1.44 -6.57
N SER A 113 6.82 -1.19 -6.43
CA SER A 113 5.90 -1.16 -7.57
C SER A 113 5.84 0.24 -8.18
N VAL A 114 5.42 0.30 -9.44
CA VAL A 114 5.28 1.53 -10.21
C VAL A 114 3.87 1.59 -10.80
N GLU A 115 3.18 2.70 -10.54
CA GLU A 115 2.00 3.10 -11.29
C GLU A 115 2.39 3.64 -12.66
N THR A 116 1.57 3.29 -13.63
CA THR A 116 1.57 3.87 -14.96
C THR A 116 0.18 4.35 -15.28
N ASP A 117 0.06 5.29 -16.22
CA ASP A 117 -1.24 5.85 -16.58
C ASP A 117 -2.28 4.78 -16.94
N THR A 118 -3.56 5.08 -16.69
CA THR A 118 -4.66 4.12 -16.89
C THR A 118 -4.63 3.39 -18.25
N PRO A 119 -4.31 4.05 -19.38
CA PRO A 119 -4.19 3.38 -20.68
C PRO A 119 -2.98 2.43 -20.80
N SER A 120 -1.94 2.60 -19.98
CA SER A 120 -0.77 1.72 -20.01
C SER A 120 -1.16 0.29 -19.57
N PRO A 121 -0.86 -0.74 -20.38
CA PRO A 121 -1.20 -2.13 -20.04
C PRO A 121 -0.34 -2.74 -18.94
N LEU A 122 0.76 -2.07 -18.57
CA LEU A 122 1.77 -2.60 -17.68
C LEU A 122 2.01 -1.67 -16.49
N CYS A 123 2.08 -2.24 -15.31
CA CYS A 123 2.85 -1.70 -14.19
C CYS A 123 4.25 -2.30 -14.20
N TYR A 124 5.10 -1.88 -13.25
CA TYR A 124 6.44 -2.43 -13.12
C TYR A 124 6.79 -2.77 -11.69
N LEU A 125 7.58 -3.83 -11.51
CA LEU A 125 8.32 -4.09 -10.30
C LEU A 125 9.78 -3.68 -10.50
N LEU A 126 10.30 -2.92 -9.55
CA LEU A 126 11.69 -2.50 -9.45
C LEU A 126 12.36 -3.29 -8.32
N LYS A 127 13.68 -3.43 -8.42
CA LYS A 127 14.52 -4.06 -7.40
C LYS A 127 15.71 -3.17 -7.10
N GLY A 128 16.13 -3.12 -5.84
CA GLY A 128 17.29 -2.35 -5.44
C GLY A 128 17.88 -2.84 -4.12
N GLN A 129 18.75 -2.01 -3.56
CA GLN A 129 19.37 -2.21 -2.26
C GLN A 129 19.14 -0.99 -1.38
N LEU A 130 18.66 -1.23 -0.17
CA LEU A 130 18.65 -0.24 0.90
C LEU A 130 20.05 -0.16 1.51
N ARG A 131 20.65 1.04 1.45
CA ARG A 131 21.93 1.37 2.09
C ARG A 131 21.69 2.33 3.25
N ALA A 132 22.75 2.65 3.98
CA ALA A 132 22.66 3.54 5.14
C ALA A 132 22.18 4.96 4.79
N ASP A 133 22.46 5.42 3.58
CA ASP A 133 22.29 6.80 3.12
C ASP A 133 21.41 6.93 1.86
N ALA A 134 21.04 5.83 1.20
CA ALA A 134 20.25 5.86 -0.03
C ALA A 134 19.53 4.53 -0.30
N VAL A 135 18.53 4.58 -1.17
CA VAL A 135 18.05 3.42 -1.92
C VAL A 135 18.74 3.44 -3.29
N VAL A 136 19.39 2.34 -3.67
CA VAL A 136 20.05 2.21 -4.97
C VAL A 136 19.33 1.15 -5.80
N LEU A 137 18.59 1.59 -6.82
CA LEU A 137 17.88 0.70 -7.72
C LEU A 137 18.83 0.04 -8.71
N ASP A 138 18.60 -1.24 -9.00
CA ASP A 138 19.27 -1.96 -10.07
C ASP A 138 18.66 -1.52 -11.40
N THR A 139 19.39 -0.69 -12.14
CA THR A 139 18.92 -0.15 -13.42
C THR A 139 18.84 -1.21 -14.52
N THR A 140 19.36 -2.42 -14.30
CA THR A 140 19.20 -3.56 -15.21
C THR A 140 17.90 -4.31 -14.93
N PHE A 141 17.39 -4.25 -13.70
CA PHE A 141 16.12 -4.87 -13.31
C PHE A 141 14.92 -3.96 -13.57
N LEU A 142 14.08 -4.34 -14.53
CA LEU A 142 12.77 -3.73 -14.77
C LEU A 142 11.80 -4.83 -15.19
N LEU A 143 10.94 -5.27 -14.27
CA LEU A 143 10.01 -6.36 -14.53
C LEU A 143 8.62 -5.80 -14.88
N PRO A 144 8.16 -5.92 -16.13
CA PRO A 144 6.79 -5.54 -16.49
C PRO A 144 5.77 -6.52 -15.89
N LEU A 145 4.72 -5.98 -15.28
CA LEU A 145 3.60 -6.74 -14.73
C LEU A 145 2.31 -6.25 -15.38
N ALA A 146 1.54 -7.16 -15.99
CA ALA A 146 0.31 -6.78 -16.65
C ALA A 146 -0.78 -6.33 -15.66
N LYS A 147 -1.49 -5.26 -16.01
CA LYS A 147 -2.69 -4.83 -15.30
C LYS A 147 -3.84 -5.82 -15.56
N PRO A 148 -4.81 -5.93 -14.64
CA PRO A 148 -5.97 -6.77 -14.85
C PRO A 148 -6.90 -6.11 -15.89
N LEU A 149 -7.60 -6.94 -16.65
CA LEU A 149 -8.57 -6.51 -17.66
C LEU A 149 -9.99 -6.81 -17.18
N ALA A 150 -10.94 -5.96 -17.55
CA ALA A 150 -12.36 -6.24 -17.41
C ALA A 150 -12.80 -7.34 -18.37
N ALA A 151 -14.03 -7.84 -18.20
CA ALA A 151 -14.58 -8.93 -19.01
C ALA A 151 -14.68 -8.59 -20.51
N ASP A 152 -14.76 -7.30 -20.86
CA ASP A 152 -14.76 -6.79 -22.23
C ASP A 152 -13.35 -6.54 -22.79
N GLY A 153 -12.30 -6.85 -22.03
CA GLY A 153 -10.90 -6.64 -22.40
C GLY A 153 -10.38 -5.22 -22.13
N SER A 154 -11.19 -4.32 -21.58
CA SER A 154 -10.74 -2.96 -21.23
C SER A 154 -9.85 -2.94 -19.98
N HIS A 155 -8.98 -1.93 -19.88
CA HIS A 155 -8.18 -1.70 -18.68
C HIS A 155 -9.06 -1.23 -17.53
N ILE A 156 -8.85 -1.84 -16.37
CA ILE A 156 -9.55 -1.46 -15.15
C ILE A 156 -8.89 -0.20 -14.60
N TYR A 157 -9.71 0.81 -14.32
CA TYR A 157 -9.29 2.08 -13.72
C TYR A 157 -8.59 1.82 -12.37
N ASN A 158 -7.40 2.43 -12.18
CA ASN A 158 -6.60 2.33 -10.94
C ASN A 158 -6.51 0.86 -10.43
N ALA A 159 -5.93 0.00 -11.25
CA ALA A 159 -5.69 -1.41 -10.88
C ALA A 159 -4.21 -1.76 -11.00
N GLY A 160 -3.37 -0.83 -10.52
CA GLY A 160 -1.94 -1.05 -10.32
C GLY A 160 -1.67 -1.96 -9.13
N PHE A 161 -0.39 -2.12 -8.78
CA PHE A 161 0.03 -2.92 -7.63
C PHE A 161 0.37 -2.00 -6.45
N GLU A 162 -0.52 -1.91 -5.46
CA GLU A 162 -0.36 -1.04 -4.28
C GLU A 162 0.07 -1.80 -3.02
N ALA A 163 0.22 -3.12 -3.10
CA ALA A 163 0.70 -3.88 -1.96
C ALA A 163 1.65 -5.00 -2.39
N LEU A 164 2.78 -5.08 -1.67
CA LEU A 164 3.81 -6.09 -1.85
C LEU A 164 4.02 -6.86 -0.54
N ALA A 165 4.24 -8.16 -0.65
CA ALA A 165 4.50 -9.01 0.51
C ALA A 165 5.50 -10.13 0.21
N GLU A 166 6.13 -10.67 1.25
CA GLU A 166 6.94 -11.87 1.14
C GLU A 166 6.22 -13.07 1.76
N ALA A 167 6.09 -14.17 1.02
CA ALA A 167 5.76 -15.49 1.57
C ALA A 167 6.56 -16.60 0.89
N ASN A 168 7.05 -17.55 1.68
CA ASN A 168 7.75 -18.73 1.19
C ASN A 168 8.90 -18.40 0.20
N LYS A 169 9.61 -17.28 0.42
CA LYS A 169 10.66 -16.75 -0.48
C LYS A 169 10.11 -16.38 -1.87
N GLN A 170 8.92 -15.81 -1.90
CA GLN A 170 8.28 -15.29 -3.09
C GLN A 170 7.79 -13.89 -2.81
N VAL A 171 7.94 -13.01 -3.78
CA VAL A 171 7.32 -11.68 -3.77
C VAL A 171 5.90 -11.86 -4.27
N LEU A 172 4.94 -11.49 -3.44
CA LEU A 172 3.53 -11.41 -3.78
C LEU A 172 3.20 -9.96 -4.12
N ALA A 173 2.56 -9.73 -5.26
CA ALA A 173 2.13 -8.41 -5.69
C ALA A 173 0.60 -8.40 -5.86
N PHE A 174 -0.06 -7.59 -5.03
CA PHE A 174 -1.50 -7.45 -4.97
C PHE A 174 -1.92 -6.23 -5.79
N PHE A 175 -2.99 -6.39 -6.56
CA PHE A 175 -3.62 -5.25 -7.22
C PHE A 175 -4.24 -4.31 -6.16
N GLU A 176 -4.44 -3.03 -6.48
CA GLU A 176 -5.28 -2.15 -5.66
C GLU A 176 -6.72 -2.71 -5.62
N TYR A 177 -7.30 -2.99 -6.79
CA TYR A 177 -8.63 -3.59 -6.91
C TYR A 177 -8.56 -5.12 -7.01
N ASN A 178 -9.29 -5.85 -6.16
CA ASN A 178 -9.31 -7.32 -6.16
C ASN A 178 -10.75 -7.88 -6.11
N SER A 179 -11.68 -7.20 -6.78
CA SER A 179 -13.10 -7.58 -6.82
C SER A 179 -13.61 -7.82 -8.25
N PHE A 180 -12.81 -8.48 -9.08
CA PHE A 180 -13.14 -8.78 -10.47
C PHE A 180 -14.28 -9.80 -10.58
N PRO A 181 -15.17 -9.67 -11.59
CA PRO A 181 -16.08 -10.74 -11.97
C PRO A 181 -15.30 -12.01 -12.35
N GLY A 182 -15.64 -13.15 -11.74
CA GLY A 182 -14.97 -14.43 -12.00
C GLY A 182 -13.87 -14.73 -10.98
N GLN A 183 -12.67 -15.10 -11.46
CA GLN A 183 -11.57 -15.52 -10.60
C GLN A 183 -10.63 -14.34 -10.29
N ASN A 184 -10.45 -14.06 -9.00
CA ASN A 184 -9.49 -13.09 -8.51
C ASN A 184 -8.15 -13.79 -8.23
N SER A 185 -7.06 -13.09 -8.51
CA SER A 185 -5.70 -13.61 -8.31
C SER A 185 -4.73 -12.47 -8.11
N ILE A 186 -3.61 -12.77 -7.47
CA ILE A 186 -2.45 -11.88 -7.33
C ILE A 186 -1.26 -12.47 -8.07
N TYR A 187 -0.19 -11.69 -8.23
CA TYR A 187 1.04 -12.18 -8.83
C TYR A 187 1.99 -12.73 -7.79
N GLU A 188 2.51 -13.92 -8.06
CA GLU A 188 3.52 -14.58 -7.25
C GLU A 188 4.80 -14.69 -8.09
N LEU A 189 5.91 -14.25 -7.50
CA LEU A 189 7.21 -14.12 -8.16
C LEU A 189 8.27 -14.84 -7.33
N THR A 190 8.87 -15.89 -7.89
CA THR A 190 9.89 -16.68 -7.19
C THR A 190 11.19 -15.90 -7.01
N ASP A 191 11.57 -15.58 -5.76
CA ASP A 191 12.63 -14.63 -5.41
C ASP A 191 14.04 -15.09 -5.85
N LYS A 192 14.35 -16.39 -5.74
CA LYS A 192 15.71 -16.92 -6.00
C LYS A 192 16.25 -16.68 -7.42
N HIS A 193 15.39 -16.38 -8.39
CA HIS A 193 15.76 -16.14 -9.79
C HIS A 193 15.00 -14.96 -10.39
N LEU A 194 14.53 -14.03 -9.56
CA LEU A 194 13.75 -12.91 -10.06
C LEU A 194 14.62 -12.03 -10.97
N SER A 195 14.24 -11.95 -12.24
CA SER A 195 14.90 -11.20 -13.30
C SER A 195 13.87 -10.40 -14.10
N SER A 196 14.33 -9.54 -15.01
CA SER A 196 13.42 -8.78 -15.89
C SER A 196 12.64 -9.67 -16.88
N ALA A 197 13.01 -10.94 -17.03
CA ALA A 197 12.35 -11.91 -17.90
C ALA A 197 11.43 -12.88 -17.13
N SER A 198 11.30 -12.73 -15.81
CA SER A 198 10.46 -13.62 -15.00
C SER A 198 8.99 -13.47 -15.37
N ALA A 199 8.29 -14.60 -15.54
CA ALA A 199 6.84 -14.61 -15.70
C ALA A 199 6.18 -14.82 -14.33
N PRO A 200 5.25 -13.96 -13.89
CA PRO A 200 4.52 -14.19 -12.64
C PRO A 200 3.61 -15.41 -12.75
N SER A 201 3.58 -16.24 -11.71
CA SER A 201 2.46 -17.15 -11.48
C SER A 201 1.27 -16.37 -10.92
N LYS A 202 0.06 -16.89 -11.12
CA LYS A 202 -1.16 -16.35 -10.50
C LYS A 202 -1.52 -17.17 -9.27
N LEU A 203 -1.66 -16.51 -8.14
CA LEU A 203 -2.13 -17.12 -6.90
C LEU A 203 -3.59 -16.73 -6.65
N PRO A 204 -4.54 -17.67 -6.56
CA PRO A 204 -5.94 -17.34 -6.35
C PRO A 204 -6.18 -16.55 -5.06
N LEU A 205 -7.05 -15.56 -5.14
CA LEU A 205 -7.50 -14.73 -4.02
C LEU A 205 -9.03 -14.76 -3.97
N ASP A 206 -9.60 -14.90 -2.78
CA ASP A 206 -11.04 -14.66 -2.60
C ASP A 206 -11.39 -13.22 -2.96
N GLN A 207 -12.49 -13.03 -3.69
CA GLN A 207 -12.98 -11.69 -4.07
C GLN A 207 -12.96 -10.75 -2.86
N LEU A 208 -12.24 -9.64 -2.96
CA LEU A 208 -11.95 -8.73 -1.87
C LEU A 208 -12.51 -7.35 -2.24
N PRO A 209 -13.51 -6.85 -1.49
CA PRO A 209 -14.13 -5.57 -1.79
C PRO A 209 -13.25 -4.41 -1.36
N PHE A 210 -13.42 -3.27 -2.02
CA PHE A 210 -12.62 -2.05 -1.82
C PHE A 210 -11.13 -2.24 -2.16
N ARG A 211 -10.34 -1.18 -2.00
CA ARG A 211 -8.93 -1.13 -2.38
C ARG A 211 -8.06 -1.82 -1.35
N ILE A 212 -6.95 -2.43 -1.77
CA ILE A 212 -5.81 -2.71 -0.91
C ILE A 212 -4.73 -1.70 -1.23
N THR A 213 -4.40 -0.86 -0.26
CA THR A 213 -3.48 0.27 -0.45
C THR A 213 -2.09 0.04 0.17
N ASP A 214 -1.95 -0.91 1.11
CA ASP A 214 -0.66 -1.43 1.57
C ASP A 214 -0.88 -2.70 2.43
N MET A 215 0.19 -3.46 2.70
CA MET A 215 0.15 -4.56 3.65
C MET A 215 1.49 -4.84 4.36
N THR A 216 1.37 -5.44 5.54
CA THR A 216 2.52 -5.87 6.35
C THR A 216 2.40 -7.35 6.71
N ALA A 217 3.53 -8.02 6.90
CA ALA A 217 3.55 -9.36 7.48
C ALA A 217 2.99 -9.34 8.92
N ALA A 218 2.13 -10.31 9.23
CA ALA A 218 1.56 -10.54 10.56
C ALA A 218 1.90 -11.93 11.11
N GLY A 219 2.71 -12.70 10.38
CA GLY A 219 3.16 -14.04 10.71
C GLY A 219 3.50 -14.84 9.45
N LYS A 220 3.87 -16.11 9.63
CA LYS A 220 4.10 -16.99 8.49
C LYS A 220 2.82 -17.12 7.66
N ASN A 221 2.89 -16.80 6.37
CA ASN A 221 1.76 -16.87 5.44
C ASN A 221 0.54 -16.04 5.86
N ARG A 222 0.72 -15.04 6.73
CA ARG A 222 -0.36 -14.18 7.22
C ARG A 222 0.06 -12.73 7.13
N PHE A 223 -0.84 -11.89 6.63
CA PHE A 223 -0.62 -10.48 6.39
C PHE A 223 -1.76 -9.67 7.01
N THR A 224 -1.45 -8.43 7.36
CA THR A 224 -2.45 -7.41 7.67
C THR A 224 -2.43 -6.37 6.58
N ALA A 225 -3.57 -6.13 5.96
CA ALA A 225 -3.72 -5.21 4.84
C ALA A 225 -4.64 -4.04 5.21
N LEU A 226 -4.32 -2.86 4.69
CA LEU A 226 -5.28 -1.76 4.63
C LEU A 226 -6.34 -2.08 3.59
N ASN A 227 -7.60 -1.81 3.93
CA ASN A 227 -8.71 -1.97 3.02
C ASN A 227 -9.58 -0.71 3.03
N TYR A 228 -9.53 0.04 1.94
CA TYR A 228 -10.04 1.40 1.87
C TYR A 228 -11.06 1.58 0.74
N PHE A 229 -12.17 2.23 1.06
CA PHE A 229 -13.15 2.69 0.11
C PHE A 229 -13.22 4.22 0.14
N PHE A 230 -12.81 4.83 -0.96
CA PHE A 230 -13.10 6.22 -1.27
C PHE A 230 -14.45 6.33 -1.97
N LYS A 231 -15.30 7.24 -1.51
CA LYS A 231 -16.65 7.42 -2.06
C LYS A 231 -16.72 8.01 -3.46
N GLY A 232 -15.57 8.33 -4.07
CA GLY A 232 -15.40 9.13 -5.27
C GLY A 232 -16.37 8.84 -6.43
N GLU A 233 -16.40 9.75 -7.38
CA GLU A 233 -17.25 9.67 -8.57
C GLU A 233 -16.45 9.18 -9.79
N GLY A 234 -17.13 8.99 -10.93
CA GLY A 234 -16.46 8.58 -12.17
C GLY A 234 -15.81 7.20 -12.06
N GLY A 235 -14.51 7.11 -12.36
CA GLY A 235 -13.74 5.86 -12.33
C GLY A 235 -13.72 5.17 -10.96
N ASP A 236 -13.76 5.96 -9.87
CA ASP A 236 -13.79 5.44 -8.50
C ASP A 236 -15.08 4.66 -8.18
N ALA A 237 -16.12 4.78 -9.01
CA ALA A 237 -17.36 4.02 -8.83
C ALA A 237 -17.15 2.50 -8.93
N ILE A 238 -16.04 2.04 -9.53
CA ILE A 238 -15.71 0.61 -9.65
C ILE A 238 -15.50 -0.09 -8.30
N TYR A 239 -15.11 0.66 -7.27
CA TYR A 239 -14.93 0.14 -5.91
C TYR A 239 -16.24 -0.01 -5.13
N ARG A 240 -17.36 0.47 -5.67
CA ARG A 240 -18.67 0.35 -5.04
C ARG A 240 -19.14 -1.09 -5.12
N THR A 241 -19.33 -1.72 -3.97
CA THR A 241 -19.84 -3.09 -3.91
C THR A 241 -21.28 -3.15 -4.42
N PRO A 242 -21.63 -4.17 -5.23
CA PRO A 242 -22.97 -4.30 -5.78
C PRO A 242 -24.01 -4.52 -4.66
N ALA A 243 -25.27 -4.17 -4.93
CA ALA A 243 -26.35 -4.35 -3.95
C ALA A 243 -26.60 -5.82 -3.56
N SER A 244 -26.14 -6.77 -4.37
CA SER A 244 -26.16 -8.21 -4.07
C SER A 244 -25.17 -8.61 -2.97
N ASP A 245 -24.09 -7.86 -2.76
CA ASP A 245 -23.18 -7.99 -1.63
C ASP A 245 -23.65 -7.08 -0.48
N LEU A 246 -24.83 -7.39 0.07
CA LEU A 246 -25.44 -6.61 1.15
C LEU A 246 -24.48 -6.34 2.33
N PRO A 247 -23.69 -7.33 2.82
CA PRO A 247 -22.79 -7.10 3.94
C PRO A 247 -21.76 -5.97 3.71
N ASN A 248 -21.09 -5.93 2.56
CA ASN A 248 -20.13 -4.85 2.29
C ASN A 248 -20.80 -3.57 1.78
N ALA A 249 -21.89 -3.68 1.02
CA ALA A 249 -22.64 -2.51 0.54
C ALA A 249 -23.18 -1.65 1.68
N GLN A 250 -23.55 -2.24 2.81
CA GLN A 250 -24.01 -1.49 3.99
C GLN A 250 -22.88 -0.69 4.68
N LEU A 251 -21.62 -1.10 4.53
CA LEU A 251 -20.47 -0.41 5.17
C LEU A 251 -20.24 0.98 4.55
N ILE A 252 -20.50 1.09 3.25
CA ILE A 252 -20.23 2.29 2.46
C ILE A 252 -21.48 3.15 2.22
N ARG A 253 -22.66 2.70 2.63
CA ARG A 253 -23.90 3.49 2.53
C ARG A 253 -24.00 4.52 3.66
N GLY A 254 -24.29 5.76 3.28
CA GLY A 254 -24.65 6.89 4.13
C GLY A 254 -26.11 7.32 3.95
N LEU A 255 -26.46 8.48 4.50
CA LEU A 255 -27.80 9.07 4.33
C LEU A 255 -27.91 9.68 2.92
N GLY A 256 -28.51 8.94 1.98
CA GLY A 256 -28.77 9.40 0.62
C GLY A 256 -27.57 9.36 -0.34
N ASP A 257 -26.38 8.99 0.13
CA ASP A 257 -25.15 8.88 -0.67
C ASP A 257 -24.18 7.83 -0.07
N TYR A 258 -22.98 7.67 -0.64
CA TYR A 258 -21.89 6.87 -0.13
C TYR A 258 -21.04 7.62 0.91
N LYS A 259 -20.40 6.88 1.80
CA LYS A 259 -19.42 7.38 2.77
C LYS A 259 -18.10 6.62 2.65
N ASN A 260 -17.00 7.30 2.93
CA ASN A 260 -15.68 6.66 2.99
C ASN A 260 -15.66 5.60 4.08
N TYR A 261 -14.88 4.55 3.87
CA TYR A 261 -14.77 3.44 4.80
C TYR A 261 -13.34 2.89 4.80
N ALA A 262 -12.84 2.54 5.98
CA ALA A 262 -11.52 1.98 6.14
C ALA A 262 -11.55 0.88 7.20
N ARG A 263 -10.88 -0.23 6.93
CA ARG A 263 -10.66 -1.34 7.86
C ARG A 263 -9.30 -1.98 7.65
N LEU A 264 -8.86 -2.74 8.63
CA LEU A 264 -7.79 -3.71 8.49
C LEU A 264 -8.39 -5.08 8.14
N LEU A 265 -7.70 -5.80 7.27
CA LEU A 265 -7.98 -7.20 6.97
C LEU A 265 -6.82 -8.08 7.46
N THR A 266 -7.13 -9.30 7.88
CA THR A 266 -6.15 -10.39 7.85
C THR A 266 -6.27 -11.09 6.50
N ILE A 267 -5.16 -11.28 5.81
CA ILE A 267 -5.06 -12.11 4.61
C ILE A 267 -4.18 -13.31 4.95
N GLU A 268 -4.62 -14.52 4.61
CA GLU A 268 -3.91 -15.77 4.91
C GLU A 268 -3.73 -16.62 3.66
N LEU A 269 -2.49 -17.06 3.43
CA LEU A 269 -2.14 -18.03 2.40
C LEU A 269 -2.26 -19.45 2.98
N LYS A 270 -3.29 -20.18 2.54
CA LYS A 270 -3.54 -21.56 2.94
C LYS A 270 -3.91 -22.39 1.71
N ASP A 271 -3.31 -23.58 1.57
CA ASP A 271 -3.59 -24.51 0.48
C ASP A 271 -3.46 -23.87 -0.92
N ASN A 272 -2.41 -23.06 -1.13
CA ASN A 272 -2.15 -22.27 -2.34
C ASN A 272 -3.31 -21.33 -2.75
N LYS A 273 -4.03 -20.82 -1.76
CA LYS A 273 -5.09 -19.81 -1.94
C LYS A 273 -4.99 -18.75 -0.86
N LEU A 274 -5.22 -17.50 -1.25
CA LEU A 274 -5.36 -16.39 -0.33
C LEU A 274 -6.83 -16.21 0.05
N THR A 275 -7.09 -16.19 1.35
CA THR A 275 -8.41 -15.86 1.92
C THR A 275 -8.25 -14.68 2.85
N TRP A 276 -9.36 -13.98 3.14
CA TRP A 276 -9.31 -12.78 3.98
C TRP A 276 -10.46 -12.74 4.98
N GLN A 277 -10.23 -12.03 6.09
CA GLN A 277 -11.24 -11.73 7.11
C GLN A 277 -11.04 -10.32 7.67
N PRO A 278 -12.11 -9.58 8.01
CA PRO A 278 -11.98 -8.29 8.68
C PRO A 278 -11.30 -8.43 10.04
N LEU A 279 -10.28 -7.61 10.28
CA LEU A 279 -9.52 -7.58 11.54
C LEU A 279 -10.03 -6.49 12.47
N TRP A 280 -10.19 -5.27 11.96
CA TRP A 280 -10.57 -4.10 12.75
C TRP A 280 -11.09 -2.98 11.86
N GLU A 281 -11.98 -2.13 12.35
CA GLU A 281 -12.55 -1.01 11.59
C GLU A 281 -12.08 0.31 12.17
N PHE A 282 -11.70 1.26 11.30
CA PHE A 282 -11.31 2.58 11.77
C PHE A 282 -12.51 3.31 12.39
N PRO A 283 -12.30 4.03 13.51
CA PRO A 283 -13.29 4.96 14.05
C PRO A 283 -13.73 5.97 12.97
N GLU A 284 -14.97 6.43 13.06
CA GLU A 284 -15.60 7.25 12.02
C GLU A 284 -14.76 8.47 11.60
N GLN A 285 -14.14 9.15 12.57
CA GLN A 285 -13.30 10.32 12.32
C GLN A 285 -12.05 10.01 11.47
N TYR A 286 -11.63 8.75 11.37
CA TYR A 286 -10.44 8.32 10.61
C TYR A 286 -10.81 7.64 9.28
N ARG A 287 -12.08 7.40 8.98
CA ARG A 287 -12.50 6.69 7.75
C ARG A 287 -12.30 7.51 6.47
N GLY A 288 -12.17 8.83 6.59
CA GLY A 288 -12.04 9.73 5.45
C GLY A 288 -10.61 10.10 5.06
N TYR A 289 -9.60 9.56 5.74
CA TYR A 289 -8.20 9.73 5.36
C TYR A 289 -7.88 8.74 4.23
N ASN A 290 -7.08 9.16 3.25
CA ASN A 290 -6.62 8.27 2.19
C ASN A 290 -5.43 7.44 2.69
N TRP A 291 -5.72 6.33 3.38
CA TRP A 291 -4.72 5.48 4.02
C TRP A 291 -3.92 4.69 2.98
N GLU A 292 -2.60 4.86 2.96
CA GLU A 292 -1.71 4.35 1.90
C GLU A 292 -0.48 3.61 2.44
N GLY A 293 -0.36 3.43 3.76
CA GLY A 293 0.76 2.67 4.29
C GLY A 293 0.53 2.04 5.65
N ILE A 294 1.02 0.81 5.86
CA ILE A 294 0.91 0.05 7.10
C ILE A 294 2.19 -0.72 7.43
N ALA A 295 2.63 -0.66 8.68
CA ALA A 295 3.75 -1.48 9.16
C ALA A 295 3.47 -2.07 10.55
N ALA A 296 3.68 -3.37 10.71
CA ALA A 296 3.51 -4.05 12.00
C ALA A 296 4.61 -3.63 12.99
N TYR A 297 4.22 -3.32 14.23
CA TYR A 297 5.15 -2.94 15.29
C TYR A 297 4.59 -3.25 16.68
N LYS A 298 5.33 -4.00 17.51
CA LYS A 298 4.97 -4.36 18.90
C LYS A 298 3.52 -4.84 19.09
N GLY A 299 3.06 -5.67 18.15
CA GLY A 299 1.70 -6.23 18.12
C GLY A 299 0.62 -5.28 17.61
N GLY A 300 0.95 -4.00 17.43
CA GLY A 300 0.12 -2.98 16.77
C GLY A 300 0.58 -2.69 15.34
N TYR A 301 0.09 -1.57 14.81
CA TYR A 301 0.41 -1.13 13.45
C TYR A 301 0.66 0.37 13.39
N PHE A 302 1.72 0.79 12.72
CA PHE A 302 1.79 2.14 12.19
C PHE A 302 0.92 2.23 10.94
N VAL A 303 0.18 3.32 10.79
CA VAL A 303 -0.63 3.58 9.60
C VAL A 303 -0.45 5.03 9.17
N ILE A 304 -0.25 5.27 7.88
CA ILE A 304 -0.06 6.61 7.31
C ILE A 304 -1.04 6.84 6.16
N ASN A 305 -1.56 8.06 6.03
CA ASN A 305 -2.24 8.49 4.81
C ASN A 305 -1.23 9.13 3.85
N ASP A 306 -1.56 9.27 2.58
CA ASP A 306 -0.74 10.05 1.64
C ASP A 306 -0.57 11.52 2.10
N LYS A 307 -1.42 12.41 1.61
CA LYS A 307 -1.63 13.79 1.99
C LYS A 307 -3.08 14.09 2.35
N TYR A 308 -4.06 13.34 1.84
CA TYR A 308 -5.47 13.70 1.92
C TYR A 308 -6.08 13.34 3.28
N THR A 309 -6.36 14.39 4.06
CA THR A 309 -7.26 14.37 5.21
C THR A 309 -8.70 14.67 4.78
N PRO A 310 -9.72 14.39 5.64
CA PRO A 310 -11.12 14.64 5.32
C PRO A 310 -11.46 16.09 4.94
N SER A 311 -10.65 17.06 5.37
CA SER A 311 -10.80 18.47 5.06
C SER A 311 -9.44 19.15 4.87
N ARG A 312 -9.45 20.28 4.14
CA ARG A 312 -8.28 21.15 3.98
C ARG A 312 -7.99 21.95 5.27
N PRO A 313 -6.75 22.39 5.52
CA PRO A 313 -5.55 22.04 4.76
C PRO A 313 -5.22 20.56 4.89
N TYR A 314 -4.85 19.95 3.76
CA TYR A 314 -4.41 18.56 3.73
C TYR A 314 -3.10 18.40 4.50
N GLN A 315 -2.85 17.21 5.03
CA GLN A 315 -1.63 16.88 5.75
C GLN A 315 -1.44 15.37 5.85
N THR A 316 -0.20 14.93 5.94
CA THR A 316 0.13 13.54 6.28
C THR A 316 0.00 13.34 7.79
N THR A 317 -0.68 12.28 8.19
CA THR A 317 -0.89 11.84 9.57
C THR A 317 -0.34 10.44 9.74
N LEU A 318 0.49 10.25 10.77
CA LEU A 318 0.96 8.93 11.20
C LEU A 318 0.20 8.52 12.46
N LEU A 319 -0.45 7.35 12.40
CA LEU A 319 -1.11 6.71 13.52
C LEU A 319 -0.27 5.55 14.03
N TYR A 320 -0.39 5.27 15.32
CA TYR A 320 -0.09 3.96 15.90
C TYR A 320 -1.39 3.35 16.44
N LEU A 321 -1.77 2.22 15.86
CA LEU A 321 -2.88 1.37 16.28
C LEU A 321 -2.36 0.44 17.38
N GLN A 322 -2.54 0.84 18.63
CA GLN A 322 -2.04 0.12 19.78
C GLN A 322 -3.02 -1.00 20.19
N PRO A 323 -2.58 -2.25 20.37
CA PRO A 323 -3.46 -3.32 20.84
C PRO A 323 -4.03 -2.98 22.22
N THR A 324 -5.35 -3.17 22.41
CA THR A 324 -5.93 -3.19 23.75
C THR A 324 -5.49 -4.46 24.46
N LYS A 325 -5.07 -4.35 25.72
CA LYS A 325 -4.87 -5.50 26.60
C LYS A 325 -6.21 -6.13 26.98
#